data_AF-A0A2Z4JBD6-F1
#
_entry.id   AF-A0A2Z4JBD6-F1
#
_cell.length_a   1.000
_cell.length_b   1.000
_cell.length_c   1.000
_cell.angle_alpha   90.00
_cell.angle_beta   90.00
_cell.angle_gamma   90.00
#
_symmetry.space_group_name_H-M   'P 1'
#
loop_
_entity.id
_entity.type
_entity.pdbx_description
1 polymer ?
#
loop_
_entity_poly.entity_id
_entity_poly.type
_entity_poly.pdbx_seq_one_letter_code
_entity_poly.pdbx_strand_id
1 'polypeptide(L)'
;MHSGSAPAERSGRSARLTEDVHREQASSLWELLLSKENLLAALDRVEANRGVPGVDGMTTAELWPWIAVHWPEVRAELDAGTYRPAPVRQVIIPKPGGGERMLGVPTVLA
;
A
#
# COMPACT_ATOMS: atom_id res chain seq x y z
N MET A 1 23.36 -50.22 32.76
CA MET A 1 23.47 -49.33 31.58
C MET A 1 22.04 -48.87 31.28
N HIS A 2 21.57 -47.65 31.49
CA HIS A 2 22.11 -46.29 31.42
C HIS A 2 21.28 -45.43 32.41
N SER A 3 21.85 -44.78 33.42
CA SER A 3 22.48 -43.45 33.40
C SER A 3 21.56 -42.30 32.95
N GLY A 4 21.03 -41.57 33.94
CA GLY A 4 20.93 -40.11 34.02
C GLY A 4 20.18 -39.34 32.92
N SER A 5 18.99 -38.83 33.25
CA SER A 5 18.39 -37.69 32.55
C SER A 5 19.01 -36.40 33.10
N ALA A 6 19.77 -35.69 32.26
CA ALA A 6 20.25 -34.34 32.53
C ALA A 6 19.14 -33.31 32.23
N PRO A 7 18.99 -32.23 33.01
CA PRO A 7 18.04 -31.18 32.70
C PRO A 7 18.58 -30.35 31.52
N ALA A 8 17.70 -29.97 30.60
CA ALA A 8 18.05 -29.12 29.47
C ALA A 8 18.45 -27.72 29.97
N GLU A 9 19.73 -27.38 29.82
CA GLU A 9 20.25 -26.04 30.06
C GLU A 9 19.63 -25.05 29.07
N ARG A 10 18.86 -24.09 29.59
CA ARG A 10 18.31 -22.99 28.82
C ARG A 10 19.46 -22.06 28.42
N SER A 11 19.83 -22.04 27.14
CA SER A 11 20.85 -21.15 26.58
C SER A 11 20.56 -19.69 26.92
N GLY A 12 21.30 -19.15 27.90
CA GLY A 12 21.24 -17.76 28.36
C GLY A 12 21.89 -16.76 27.40
N ARG A 13 21.83 -16.98 26.08
CA ARG A 13 22.22 -15.97 25.11
C ARG A 13 21.09 -14.97 24.97
N SER A 14 21.04 -14.02 25.91
CA SER A 14 20.45 -12.71 25.67
C SER A 14 20.93 -12.24 24.31
N ALA A 15 20.01 -12.11 23.36
CA ALA A 15 20.31 -11.60 22.03
C ALA A 15 20.94 -10.23 22.24
N ARG A 16 22.26 -10.16 22.04
CA ARG A 16 23.01 -8.91 22.12
C ARG A 16 22.39 -7.97 21.09
N LEU A 17 21.68 -6.96 21.59
CA LEU A 17 21.40 -5.66 21.01
C LEU A 17 21.68 -5.57 19.51
N THR A 18 20.72 -5.97 18.69
CA THR A 18 20.60 -5.48 17.30
C THR A 18 19.97 -4.08 17.25
N GLU A 19 19.83 -3.42 18.40
CA GLU A 19 19.11 -2.15 18.57
C GLU A 19 19.88 -0.93 18.02
N ASP A 20 21.19 -1.08 17.73
CA ASP A 20 22.08 0.05 17.45
C ASP A 20 22.58 0.16 16.00
N VAL A 21 22.17 -0.72 15.08
CA VAL A 21 22.63 -0.66 13.65
C VAL A 21 21.66 0.06 12.72
N HIS A 22 20.41 0.30 13.12
CA HIS A 22 19.37 0.90 12.25
C HIS A 22 19.02 2.36 12.55
N ARG A 23 19.81 3.06 13.38
CA ARG A 23 19.47 4.41 13.85
C ARG A 23 20.04 5.55 13.00
N GLU A 24 20.83 5.26 11.98
CA GLU A 24 21.31 6.30 11.06
C GLU A 24 20.58 6.19 9.71
N GLN A 25 19.62 7.10 9.49
CA GLN A 25 18.95 7.43 8.21
C GLN A 25 17.92 6.42 7.67
N ALA A 26 17.14 5.74 8.50
CA ALA A 26 15.95 5.03 8.04
C ALA A 26 14.74 6.00 8.01
N SER A 27 14.38 6.52 6.83
CA SER A 27 13.08 7.17 6.64
C SER A 27 11.96 6.23 7.08
N SER A 28 10.92 6.78 7.70
CA SER A 28 9.77 5.96 8.11
C SER A 28 9.09 5.34 6.88
N LEU A 29 8.41 4.20 7.04
CA LEU A 29 7.63 3.60 5.94
C LEU A 29 6.63 4.61 5.34
N TRP A 30 6.10 5.50 6.17
CA TRP A 30 5.19 6.56 5.77
C TRP A 30 5.85 7.59 4.85
N GLU A 31 7.07 8.02 5.20
CA GLU A 31 7.87 8.93 4.36
C GLU A 31 8.29 8.26 3.05
N LEU A 32 8.63 6.98 3.08
CA LEU A 32 8.96 6.20 1.88
C LEU A 32 7.74 6.04 0.95
N LEU A 33 6.58 5.70 1.52
CA LEU A 33 5.32 5.54 0.80
C LEU A 33 4.92 6.84 0.07
N LEU A 34 5.05 7.98 0.76
CA LEU A 34 4.66 9.30 0.24
C LEU A 34 5.84 10.07 -0.38
N SER A 35 6.97 9.40 -0.64
CA SER A 35 8.10 9.99 -1.34
C SER A 35 7.69 10.38 -2.76
N LYS A 36 8.27 11.47 -3.28
CA LYS A 36 7.97 11.97 -4.63
C LYS A 36 8.25 10.88 -5.67
N GLU A 37 9.35 10.16 -5.51
CA GLU A 37 9.80 9.11 -6.41
C GLU A 37 8.79 7.95 -6.44
N ASN A 38 8.29 7.52 -5.27
CA ASN A 38 7.29 6.47 -5.21
C ASN A 38 5.94 6.90 -5.80
N LEU A 39 5.49 8.12 -5.51
CA LEU A 39 4.23 8.65 -6.03
C LEU A 39 4.24 8.83 -7.55
N LEU A 40 5.35 9.30 -8.13
CA LEU A 40 5.49 9.38 -9.59
C LEU A 40 5.49 8.00 -10.23
N ALA A 41 6.21 7.03 -9.67
CA ALA A 41 6.19 5.65 -10.16
C ALA A 41 4.79 5.01 -10.06
N ALA A 42 4.03 5.33 -9.00
CA ALA A 42 2.66 4.88 -8.83
C ALA A 42 1.72 5.51 -9.88
N LEU A 43 1.85 6.82 -10.12
CA LEU A 43 1.10 7.54 -11.16
C LEU A 43 1.34 6.92 -12.54
N ASP A 44 2.60 6.76 -12.93
CA ASP A 44 2.98 6.17 -14.22
C ASP A 44 2.35 4.77 -14.39
N ARG A 45 2.32 3.99 -13.32
CA ARG A 45 1.70 2.65 -13.33
C ARG A 45 0.19 2.73 -13.52
N VAL A 46 -0.49 3.64 -12.80
CA VAL A 46 -1.94 3.83 -12.92
C VAL A 46 -2.33 4.25 -14.33
N GLU A 47 -1.58 5.20 -14.92
CA GLU A 47 -1.78 5.63 -16.30
C GLU A 47 -1.54 4.52 -17.32
N ALA A 48 -0.47 3.73 -17.13
CA ALA A 48 -0.15 2.60 -18.01
C ALA A 48 -1.21 1.48 -17.97
N ASN A 49 -1.87 1.27 -16.83
CA ASN A 49 -2.92 0.27 -16.68
C ASN A 49 -4.19 0.58 -17.50
N ARG A 50 -4.43 1.86 -17.83
CA ARG A 50 -5.62 2.32 -18.59
C ARG A 50 -6.92 1.74 -18.06
N GLY A 51 -7.03 1.69 -16.73
CA GLY A 51 -8.19 1.15 -16.04
C GLY A 51 -9.47 1.95 -16.34
N VAL A 52 -10.62 1.31 -16.17
CA VAL A 52 -11.90 2.00 -16.24
C VAL A 52 -12.10 2.89 -14.98
N PRO A 53 -12.81 4.02 -15.08
CA PRO A 53 -13.06 4.91 -13.95
C PRO A 53 -13.76 4.23 -12.77
N GLY A 54 -13.56 4.78 -11.57
CA GLY A 54 -14.26 4.41 -10.35
C GLY A 54 -15.68 4.98 -10.28
N VAL A 55 -16.21 5.14 -9.06
CA VAL A 55 -17.56 5.70 -8.82
C VAL A 55 -17.65 7.19 -9.13
N ASP A 56 -16.52 7.90 -9.10
CA ASP A 56 -16.40 9.34 -9.38
C ASP A 56 -16.33 9.67 -10.87
N GLY A 57 -16.13 8.67 -11.73
CA GLY A 57 -16.02 8.84 -13.17
C GLY A 57 -14.68 9.40 -13.65
N MET A 58 -13.72 9.65 -12.75
CA MET A 58 -12.40 10.18 -13.12
C MET A 58 -11.59 9.12 -13.89
N THR A 59 -11.06 9.50 -15.04
CA THR A 59 -10.17 8.68 -15.87
C THR A 59 -8.72 8.78 -15.43
N THR A 60 -7.87 7.84 -15.87
CA THR A 60 -6.43 7.88 -15.58
C THR A 60 -5.74 9.13 -16.13
N ALA A 61 -6.22 9.69 -17.25
CA ALA A 61 -5.66 10.90 -17.85
C ALA A 61 -5.98 12.18 -17.06
N GLU A 62 -7.03 12.16 -16.24
CA GLU A 62 -7.46 13.30 -15.43
C GLU A 62 -6.76 13.32 -14.05
N LEU A 63 -6.10 12.22 -13.65
CA LEU A 63 -5.48 12.09 -12.34
C LEU A 63 -4.37 13.13 -12.11
N TRP A 64 -3.45 13.32 -13.06
CA TRP A 64 -2.34 14.25 -12.88
C TRP A 64 -2.79 15.71 -12.69
N PRO A 65 -3.65 16.27 -13.56
CA PRO A 65 -4.23 17.60 -13.33
C PRO A 65 -4.97 17.70 -11.98
N TRP A 66 -5.67 16.64 -11.58
CA TRP A 66 -6.41 16.63 -10.32
C TRP A 66 -5.47 16.66 -9.11
N ILE A 67 -4.42 15.83 -9.08
CA ILE A 67 -3.41 15.80 -8.02
C ILE A 67 -2.72 17.16 -7.88
N ALA A 68 -2.40 17.81 -9.01
CA ALA A 68 -1.74 19.12 -8.99
C ALA A 68 -2.51 20.20 -8.20
N VAL A 69 -3.84 20.05 -8.09
CA VAL A 69 -4.71 20.96 -7.36
C VAL A 69 -5.00 20.46 -5.93
N HIS A 70 -5.31 19.17 -5.76
CA HIS A 70 -5.90 18.64 -4.52
C HIS A 70 -4.90 17.92 -3.61
N TRP A 71 -3.65 17.69 -4.05
CA TRP A 71 -2.66 16.96 -3.25
C TRP A 71 -2.44 17.50 -1.84
N PRO A 72 -2.38 18.83 -1.59
CA PRO A 72 -2.18 19.34 -0.24
C PRO A 72 -3.28 18.90 0.75
N GLU A 73 -4.53 18.84 0.30
CA GLU A 73 -5.67 18.41 1.13
C GLU A 73 -5.60 16.91 1.40
N VAL A 74 -5.40 16.10 0.35
CA VAL A 74 -5.25 14.64 0.46
C VAL A 74 -4.10 14.28 1.40
N ARG A 75 -2.96 14.95 1.26
CA ARG A 75 -1.79 14.74 2.12
C ARG A 75 -2.09 15.05 3.58
N ALA A 76 -2.78 16.16 3.85
CA ALA A 76 -3.17 16.53 5.21
C ALA A 76 -4.12 15.50 5.84
N GLU A 77 -5.09 14.99 5.07
CA GLU A 77 -6.02 13.95 5.54
C GLU A 77 -5.31 12.63 5.83
N LEU A 78 -4.35 12.24 4.97
CA LEU A 78 -3.51 11.06 5.15
C LEU A 78 -2.65 11.17 6.42
N ASP A 79 -1.94 12.28 6.60
CA ASP A 79 -1.10 12.52 7.79
C ASP A 79 -1.95 12.57 9.08
N ALA A 80 -3.18 13.07 9.00
CA ALA A 80 -4.12 13.10 10.12
C ALA A 80 -4.85 11.75 10.36
N GLY A 81 -4.70 10.75 9.49
CA GLY A 81 -5.43 9.47 9.55
C GLY A 81 -6.94 9.61 9.29
N THR A 82 -7.36 10.71 8.67
CA THR A 82 -8.76 11.06 8.42
C THR A 82 -9.21 10.76 6.99
N TYR A 83 -8.27 10.51 6.08
CA TYR A 83 -8.58 10.11 4.70
C TYR A 83 -9.56 8.92 4.67
N ARG A 84 -10.57 9.02 3.82
CA ARG A 84 -11.57 7.98 3.59
C ARG A 84 -11.63 7.68 2.10
N PRO A 85 -11.10 6.53 1.64
CA PRO A 85 -11.20 6.13 0.26
C PRO A 85 -12.66 6.05 -0.19
N ALA A 86 -12.92 6.46 -1.43
CA ALA A 86 -14.25 6.33 -2.03
C ALA A 86 -14.65 4.84 -2.19
N PRO A 87 -15.96 4.54 -2.17
CA PRO A 87 -16.43 3.18 -2.41
C PRO A 87 -16.07 2.70 -3.82
N VAL A 88 -15.93 1.39 -3.99
CA VAL A 88 -15.63 0.79 -5.30
C VAL A 88 -16.86 0.74 -6.21
N ARG A 89 -16.66 0.94 -7.51
CA ARG A 89 -17.68 0.73 -8.53
C ARG A 89 -17.75 -0.75 -8.90
N GLN A 90 -18.94 -1.35 -8.82
CA GLN A 90 -19.13 -2.72 -9.26
C GLN A 90 -19.20 -2.80 -10.79
N VAL A 91 -18.41 -3.71 -11.37
CA VAL A 91 -18.41 -4.01 -12.80
C VAL A 91 -18.56 -5.51 -12.98
N ILE A 92 -19.48 -5.90 -13.87
CA ILE A 92 -19.68 -7.28 -14.25
C ILE A 92 -18.97 -7.51 -15.59
N ILE A 93 -18.06 -8.49 -15.63
CA ILE A 93 -17.39 -8.90 -16.86
C ILE A 93 -17.63 -10.39 -17.15
N PRO A 94 -17.74 -10.79 -18.42
CA PRO A 94 -17.85 -12.20 -18.78
C PRO A 94 -16.52 -12.92 -18.53
N LYS A 95 -16.59 -14.19 -18.10
CA LYS A 95 -15.43 -15.08 -18.04
C LYS A 95 -15.24 -15.83 -19.37
N PRO A 96 -14.00 -16.18 -19.77
CA PRO A 96 -13.76 -16.93 -21.02
C PRO A 96 -14.49 -18.27 -21.14
N GLY A 97 -14.76 -18.94 -20.01
CA GLY A 97 -15.46 -20.23 -19.96
C GLY A 97 -16.97 -20.15 -19.66
N GLY A 98 -17.56 -18.96 -19.73
CA GLY A 98 -18.95 -18.71 -19.36
C GLY A 98 -19.15 -18.24 -17.92
N GLY A 99 -20.31 -17.63 -17.67
CA GLY A 99 -20.65 -16.98 -16.42
C GLY A 99 -19.98 -15.61 -16.25
N GLU A 100 -20.29 -14.96 -15.12
CA GLU A 100 -19.90 -13.58 -14.85
C GLU A 100 -18.87 -13.50 -13.71
N ARG A 101 -18.05 -12.44 -13.73
CA ARG A 101 -17.16 -12.03 -12.64
C ARG A 101 -17.51 -10.61 -12.23
N MET A 102 -17.88 -10.44 -10.97
CA MET A 102 -18.00 -9.13 -10.34
C MET A 102 -16.61 -8.63 -9.94
N LEU A 103 -16.28 -7.41 -10.33
CA LEU A 103 -15.07 -6.69 -9.96
C LEU A 103 -15.45 -5.42 -9.21
N GLY A 104 -14.66 -5.06 -8.19
CA GLY A 104 -14.70 -3.74 -7.57
C GLY A 104 -13.61 -2.87 -8.15
N VAL A 105 -13.99 -1.79 -8.82
CA VAL A 105 -13.06 -0.82 -9.41
C VAL A 105 -12.99 0.40 -8.47
N PRO A 106 -11.84 0.68 -7.83
CA PRO A 106 -11.68 1.86 -7.00
C PRO A 106 -11.66 3.15 -7.84
N THR A 107 -11.70 4.32 -7.18
CA THR A 107 -11.35 5.58 -7.85
C THR A 107 -9.87 5.57 -8.24
N VAL A 108 -9.51 6.43 -9.18
CA VAL A 108 -8.15 6.44 -9.75
C VAL A 108 -7.10 6.96 -8.75
N LEU A 109 -7.52 7.77 -7.77
CA LEU A 109 -6.66 8.26 -6.67
C LEU A 109 -6.42 7.23 -5.55
N ALA A 110 -7.36 6.29 -5.37
CA ALA A 110 -7.69 5.58 -4.12
C ALA A 110 -6.53 5.29 -3.15
#